data_AF-C2XNQ5-F1
#
_entry.id   AF-C2XNQ5-F1
#
_cell.length_a   1.000
_cell.length_b   1.000
_cell.length_c   1.000
_cell.angle_alpha   90.00
_cell.angle_beta   90.00
_cell.angle_gamma   90.00
#
_symmetry.space_group_name_H-M   'P 1'
#
loop_
_entity.id
_entity.type
_entity.pdbx_description
1 polymer ?
#
loop_
_entity_poly.entity_id
_entity_poly.type
_entity_poly.pdbx_seq_one_letter_code
_entity_poly.pdbx_strand_id
1 'polypeptide(L)'
;MQTNNVKSVLQAWHLIESLNPSEVPGKEERIKKGYFKDNQDRNRTKLIQLEEYPWEENQLKDEEKYKVQYQYYMSCFEHYKLVDFIRGILKNSDEVINKDYKTLFGFSFSVDDEGNYITGSVFVPLLMYVIKRMIQNTENYYSNLLVQFEGQLKLFEEEIKNTFINGVTSEALIKVQQIYQRYFYQVEDNDIHYLELKVVKADKKVPIQNFNSFYLRDLVNILEKGENEALRQFIQGVNTEKRIDINENREYIEMILQPSYIPDGRWPSPVEHRLSLMQQVAVNQILNSNQQISSVNGPPGTGKTTLLKDVFANIVVERAKEIIKFKDPTQAFQKEKTIKVDDYHYPIYILSPNLREYSMVVASSNNGAVENISKDLPKEKEVIRTSNEKEPNYYDALYAEEASELEMYSSVAQDLLGDEIKTWGLFSGVLGKSENIYNFGQTLYKSKENGKGFIQQLEEESEIITLENWENAVKDFQNVFESIRKKKEELQKFSNNYKGNLSLSDSLEKKKEQILIFE
;
A
#
# COMPACT_ATOMS: atom_id res chain seq x y z
N MET A 1 -3.46 33.87 9.01
CA MET A 1 -3.55 32.45 8.63
C MET A 1 -3.94 31.66 9.87
N GLN A 2 -5.11 31.04 9.89
CA GLN A 2 -5.41 30.06 10.95
C GLN A 2 -4.40 28.93 10.79
N THR A 3 -3.50 28.78 11.76
CA THR A 3 -2.70 27.57 11.90
C THR A 3 -3.69 26.43 12.01
N ASN A 4 -3.79 25.60 10.96
CA ASN A 4 -4.53 24.35 11.05
C ASN A 4 -3.96 23.59 12.24
N ASN A 5 -4.75 23.49 13.30
CA ASN A 5 -4.37 22.72 14.47
C ASN A 5 -4.30 21.27 14.00
N VAL A 6 -3.10 20.70 13.91
CA VAL A 6 -2.86 19.33 13.44
C VAL A 6 -3.75 18.35 14.21
N LYS A 7 -3.95 18.60 15.50
CA LYS A 7 -4.86 17.83 16.35
C LYS A 7 -6.30 17.85 15.83
N SER A 8 -6.81 19.01 15.38
CA SER A 8 -8.17 19.13 14.84
C SER A 8 -8.34 18.35 13.53
N VAL A 9 -7.32 18.35 12.66
CA VAL A 9 -7.34 17.55 11.43
C VAL A 9 -7.35 16.06 11.75
N LEU A 10 -6.50 15.61 12.69
CA LEU A 10 -6.46 14.22 13.13
C LEU A 10 -7.76 13.77 13.79
N GLN A 11 -8.38 14.63 14.61
CA GLN A 11 -9.70 14.37 15.20
C GLN A 11 -10.79 14.27 14.14
N ALA A 12 -10.73 15.10 13.09
CA ALA A 12 -11.66 15.02 11.97
C ALA A 12 -11.49 13.72 11.17
N TRP A 13 -10.25 13.31 10.86
CA TRP A 13 -9.97 12.03 10.21
C TRP A 13 -10.45 10.85 11.06
N HIS A 14 -10.17 10.86 12.36
CA HIS A 14 -10.65 9.85 13.29
C HIS A 14 -12.18 9.75 13.26
N LEU A 15 -12.88 10.89 13.32
CA LEU A 15 -14.34 10.92 13.26
C LEU A 15 -14.86 10.36 11.94
N ILE A 16 -14.32 10.80 10.80
CA ILE A 16 -14.73 10.32 9.46
C ILE A 16 -14.56 8.80 9.37
N GLU A 17 -13.39 8.29 9.77
CA GLU A 17 -13.10 6.85 9.74
C GLU A 17 -13.99 6.05 10.70
N SER A 18 -14.43 6.66 11.81
CA SER A 18 -15.33 6.04 12.78
C SER A 18 -16.77 5.95 12.27
N LEU A 19 -17.15 6.83 11.35
CA LEU A 19 -18.51 6.90 10.79
C LEU A 19 -18.69 6.05 9.54
N ASN A 20 -17.65 5.34 9.09
CA ASN A 20 -17.78 4.45 7.94
C ASN A 20 -18.86 3.39 8.21
N PRO A 21 -19.83 3.20 7.29
CA PRO A 21 -20.78 2.11 7.41
C PRO A 21 -20.08 0.76 7.22
N SER A 22 -20.70 -0.31 7.70
CA SER A 22 -20.12 -1.66 7.60
C SER A 22 -20.84 -2.52 6.56
N GLU A 23 -20.08 -3.05 5.62
CA GLU A 23 -20.54 -3.90 4.52
C GLU A 23 -20.64 -5.36 4.95
N VAL A 24 -21.62 -6.08 4.39
CA VAL A 24 -21.74 -7.54 4.51
C VAL A 24 -20.73 -8.22 3.56
N PRO A 25 -19.68 -8.90 4.07
CA PRO A 25 -18.63 -9.50 3.24
C PRO A 25 -19.04 -10.86 2.67
N GLY A 26 -18.26 -11.37 1.70
CA GLY A 26 -18.26 -12.79 1.31
C GLY A 26 -19.49 -13.30 0.54
N LYS A 27 -20.35 -12.41 0.02
CA LYS A 27 -21.60 -12.80 -0.68
C LYS A 27 -21.40 -13.63 -1.94
N GLU A 28 -20.29 -13.42 -2.63
CA GLU A 28 -19.95 -14.14 -3.88
C GLU A 28 -18.96 -15.28 -3.63
N GLU A 29 -18.54 -15.48 -2.38
CA GLU A 29 -17.56 -16.49 -2.03
C GLU A 29 -18.23 -17.82 -1.68
N ARG A 30 -17.49 -18.91 -1.91
CA ARG A 30 -17.94 -20.27 -1.58
C ARG A 30 -16.95 -20.99 -0.67
N ILE A 31 -17.50 -21.80 0.22
CA ILE A 31 -16.75 -22.75 1.03
C ILE A 31 -16.80 -24.11 0.35
N LYS A 32 -15.61 -24.69 0.15
CA LYS A 32 -15.42 -25.95 -0.57
C LYS A 32 -16.15 -27.11 0.12
N LYS A 33 -16.84 -27.93 -0.66
CA LYS A 33 -17.50 -29.19 -0.25
C LYS A 33 -16.66 -30.17 0.53
N GLY A 34 -15.33 -30.06 0.43
CA GLY A 34 -14.40 -30.94 1.15
C GLY A 34 -14.59 -30.93 2.67
N TYR A 35 -15.14 -29.84 3.22
CA TYR A 35 -15.36 -29.69 4.66
C TYR A 35 -16.63 -30.40 5.17
N PHE A 36 -17.66 -30.60 4.35
CA PHE A 36 -19.00 -30.97 4.81
C PHE A 36 -19.36 -32.44 4.50
N LYS A 37 -20.11 -33.11 5.40
CA LYS A 37 -20.48 -34.54 5.28
C LYS A 37 -21.28 -34.83 4.00
N ASP A 38 -22.11 -33.88 3.56
CA ASP A 38 -22.96 -33.99 2.37
C ASP A 38 -22.23 -33.80 1.03
N ASN A 39 -20.93 -33.45 1.06
CA ASN A 39 -20.14 -33.13 -0.13
C ASN A 39 -20.73 -32.00 -1.01
N GLN A 40 -21.38 -31.00 -0.42
CA GLN A 40 -21.90 -29.84 -1.14
C GLN A 40 -21.12 -28.57 -0.81
N ASP A 41 -20.92 -27.71 -1.82
CA ASP A 41 -20.36 -26.38 -1.60
C ASP A 41 -21.40 -25.52 -0.85
N ARG A 42 -20.94 -24.66 0.05
CA ARG A 42 -21.80 -23.69 0.74
C ARG A 42 -21.46 -22.29 0.25
N ASN A 43 -22.47 -21.44 0.06
CA ASN A 43 -22.20 -20.01 -0.07
C ASN A 43 -21.62 -19.52 1.25
N ARG A 44 -20.52 -18.78 1.21
CA ARG A 44 -19.87 -18.26 2.42
C ARG A 44 -20.81 -17.32 3.15
N THR A 45 -21.46 -16.41 2.44
CA THR A 45 -22.46 -15.51 3.00
C THR A 45 -23.78 -15.62 2.24
N LYS A 46 -24.87 -15.95 2.93
CA LYS A 46 -26.21 -16.10 2.33
C LYS A 46 -27.27 -15.28 3.07
N LEU A 47 -28.40 -15.02 2.40
CA LEU A 47 -29.60 -14.58 3.09
C LEU A 47 -30.04 -15.66 4.09
N ILE A 48 -30.57 -15.25 5.23
CA ILE A 48 -31.09 -16.14 6.26
C ILE A 48 -32.49 -15.70 6.69
N GLN A 49 -33.41 -16.66 6.78
CA GLN A 49 -34.67 -16.52 7.50
C GLN A 49 -34.45 -16.83 8.99
N LEU A 50 -35.14 -16.12 9.89
CA LEU A 50 -34.90 -16.22 11.33
C LEU A 50 -35.28 -17.59 11.92
N GLU A 51 -36.07 -18.37 11.19
CA GLU A 51 -36.48 -19.74 11.54
C GLU A 51 -35.43 -20.79 11.17
N GLU A 52 -34.39 -20.44 10.41
CA GLU A 52 -33.32 -21.37 10.05
C GLU A 52 -32.40 -21.66 11.25
N TYR A 53 -31.95 -22.92 11.36
CA TYR A 53 -30.97 -23.39 12.36
C TYR A 53 -29.71 -23.91 11.67
N PRO A 54 -28.77 -23.03 11.27
CA PRO A 54 -27.64 -23.38 10.40
C PRO A 54 -26.71 -24.47 10.95
N TRP A 55 -26.62 -24.62 12.26
CA TRP A 55 -25.81 -25.66 12.91
C TRP A 55 -26.35 -27.08 12.69
N GLU A 56 -27.65 -27.23 12.42
CA GLU A 56 -28.22 -28.53 12.09
C GLU A 56 -27.82 -28.99 10.67
N GLU A 57 -27.60 -28.03 9.75
CA GLU A 57 -27.34 -28.29 8.33
C GLU A 57 -25.86 -28.43 7.97
N ASN A 58 -24.94 -27.76 8.68
CA ASN A 58 -23.53 -27.62 8.26
C ASN A 58 -22.60 -28.60 8.99
N GLN A 59 -22.92 -29.90 8.95
CA GLN A 59 -22.12 -30.93 9.63
C GLN A 59 -20.77 -31.17 8.92
N LEU A 60 -19.67 -31.08 9.67
CA LEU A 60 -18.31 -31.22 9.15
C LEU A 60 -17.86 -32.68 9.05
N LYS A 61 -17.00 -33.01 8.09
CA LYS A 61 -16.41 -34.36 7.99
C LYS A 61 -15.41 -34.67 9.09
N ASP A 62 -14.66 -33.65 9.51
CA ASP A 62 -13.54 -33.74 10.45
C ASP A 62 -13.75 -32.69 11.55
N GLU A 63 -14.62 -33.05 12.50
CA GLU A 63 -15.01 -32.21 13.65
C GLU A 63 -13.88 -32.09 14.69
N GLU A 64 -12.88 -33.00 14.66
CA GLU A 64 -11.69 -32.89 15.51
C GLU A 64 -10.74 -31.80 15.02
N LYS A 65 -10.63 -31.64 13.70
CA LYS A 65 -9.71 -30.68 13.08
C LYS A 65 -10.34 -29.33 12.82
N TYR A 66 -11.64 -29.29 12.54
CA TYR A 66 -12.34 -28.08 12.12
C TYR A 66 -13.62 -27.85 12.93
N LYS A 67 -13.97 -26.58 13.09
CA LYS A 67 -15.25 -26.13 13.65
C LYS A 67 -15.90 -25.10 12.75
N VAL A 68 -17.20 -24.93 12.91
CA VAL A 68 -17.98 -23.91 12.23
C VAL A 68 -18.28 -22.77 13.19
N GLN A 69 -18.25 -21.54 12.68
CA GLN A 69 -18.80 -20.37 13.35
C GLN A 69 -19.69 -19.63 12.37
N TYR A 70 -20.76 -19.05 12.90
CA TYR A 70 -21.70 -18.25 12.13
C TYR A 70 -21.61 -16.79 12.54
N GLN A 71 -21.63 -15.89 11.57
CA GLN A 71 -21.72 -14.45 11.80
C GLN A 71 -23.05 -13.97 11.24
N TYR A 72 -23.94 -13.51 12.11
CA TYR A 72 -25.19 -12.89 11.73
C TYR A 72 -24.95 -11.42 11.40
N TYR A 73 -25.53 -10.95 10.30
CA TYR A 73 -25.64 -9.56 9.89
C TYR A 73 -27.11 -9.19 9.85
N MET A 74 -27.52 -8.33 10.77
CA MET A 74 -28.92 -8.04 11.03
C MET A 74 -29.30 -6.64 10.54
N SER A 75 -30.59 -6.47 10.21
CA SER A 75 -31.17 -5.24 9.66
C SER A 75 -30.35 -4.69 8.49
N CYS A 76 -30.18 -5.50 7.44
CA CYS A 76 -29.36 -5.17 6.28
C CYS A 76 -30.10 -4.29 5.27
N PHE A 77 -29.39 -3.36 4.66
CA PHE A 77 -29.95 -2.40 3.70
C PHE A 77 -28.94 -2.05 2.61
N GLU A 78 -29.40 -1.47 1.50
CA GLU A 78 -28.56 -1.02 0.40
C GLU A 78 -27.93 0.34 0.73
N HIS A 79 -26.66 0.55 0.37
CA HIS A 79 -25.90 1.74 0.74
C HIS A 79 -26.56 3.04 0.28
N TYR A 80 -27.11 3.12 -0.92
CA TYR A 80 -27.79 4.35 -1.37
C TYR A 80 -28.96 4.77 -0.47
N LYS A 81 -29.60 3.86 0.25
CA LYS A 81 -30.72 4.20 1.14
C LYS A 81 -30.26 4.95 2.38
N LEU A 82 -29.10 4.59 2.90
CA LEU A 82 -28.41 5.35 3.95
C LEU A 82 -28.05 6.74 3.46
N VAL A 83 -27.54 6.85 2.23
CA VAL A 83 -27.21 8.14 1.59
C VAL A 83 -28.47 8.99 1.43
N ASP A 84 -29.54 8.45 0.86
CA ASP A 84 -30.82 9.13 0.68
C ASP A 84 -31.38 9.62 2.02
N PHE A 85 -31.29 8.78 3.05
CA PHE A 85 -31.72 9.12 4.41
C PHE A 85 -30.93 10.29 5.00
N ILE A 86 -29.59 10.24 4.95
CA ILE A 86 -28.72 11.33 5.45
C ILE A 86 -28.94 12.63 4.66
N ARG A 87 -29.09 12.55 3.34
CA ARG A 87 -29.42 13.71 2.49
C ARG A 87 -30.75 14.33 2.88
N GLY A 88 -31.75 13.51 3.22
CA GLY A 88 -33.03 13.95 3.75
C GLY A 88 -32.89 14.77 5.05
N ILE A 89 -32.09 14.29 6.00
CA ILE A 89 -31.79 15.04 7.24
C ILE A 89 -31.09 16.38 6.93
N LEU A 90 -30.12 16.36 6.02
CA LEU A 90 -29.32 17.54 5.65
C LEU A 90 -30.04 18.47 4.66
N LYS A 91 -31.28 18.15 4.26
CA LYS A 91 -32.07 18.90 3.26
C LYS A 91 -31.34 19.08 1.93
N ASN A 92 -30.57 18.08 1.51
CA ASN A 92 -29.92 18.07 0.20
C ASN A 92 -30.84 17.39 -0.83
N SER A 93 -31.24 18.12 -1.87
CA SER A 93 -32.13 17.67 -2.94
C SER A 93 -31.45 17.28 -4.25
N ASP A 94 -30.11 17.26 -4.35
CA ASP A 94 -29.46 16.86 -5.60
C ASP A 94 -29.75 15.38 -5.91
N GLU A 95 -29.75 15.02 -7.19
CA GLU A 95 -29.97 13.65 -7.64
C GLU A 95 -28.74 12.78 -7.33
N VAL A 96 -28.98 11.55 -6.83
CA VAL A 96 -27.93 10.53 -6.69
C VAL A 96 -27.78 9.79 -8.01
N ILE A 97 -26.85 10.26 -8.85
CA ILE A 97 -26.63 9.74 -10.21
C ILE A 97 -26.09 8.30 -10.18
N ASN A 98 -25.23 7.96 -9.21
CA ASN A 98 -24.62 6.63 -9.08
C ASN A 98 -25.00 6.02 -7.72
N LYS A 99 -26.10 5.28 -7.69
CA LYS A 99 -26.53 4.55 -6.49
C LYS A 99 -25.56 3.40 -6.20
N ASP A 100 -25.08 3.34 -4.97
CA ASP A 100 -24.29 2.21 -4.47
C ASP A 100 -25.22 1.14 -3.89
N TYR A 101 -25.20 -0.06 -4.48
CA TYR A 101 -26.04 -1.20 -4.10
C TYR A 101 -25.33 -2.18 -3.16
N LYS A 102 -24.13 -1.84 -2.67
CA LYS A 102 -23.48 -2.61 -1.61
C LYS A 102 -24.43 -2.76 -0.42
N THR A 103 -24.44 -3.96 0.15
CA THR A 103 -25.29 -4.24 1.31
C THR A 103 -24.54 -3.97 2.59
N LEU A 104 -25.13 -3.11 3.40
CA LEU A 104 -24.69 -2.74 4.73
C LEU A 104 -25.53 -3.48 5.77
N PHE A 105 -25.09 -3.47 7.02
CA PHE A 105 -25.82 -4.05 8.15
C PHE A 105 -25.93 -3.06 9.32
N GLY A 106 -26.98 -3.19 10.13
CA GLY A 106 -27.18 -2.37 11.33
C GLY A 106 -26.39 -2.88 12.54
N PHE A 107 -26.36 -4.20 12.74
CA PHE A 107 -25.53 -4.83 13.76
C PHE A 107 -25.16 -6.26 13.38
N SER A 108 -24.15 -6.82 14.05
CA SER A 108 -23.70 -8.17 13.81
C SER A 108 -23.27 -8.86 15.11
N PHE A 109 -23.33 -10.19 15.12
CA PHE A 109 -22.84 -11.02 16.24
C PHE A 109 -22.46 -12.41 15.75
N SER A 110 -21.67 -13.13 16.56
CA SER A 110 -21.25 -14.49 16.25
C SER A 110 -21.99 -15.55 17.07
N VAL A 111 -22.14 -16.72 16.48
CA VAL A 111 -22.74 -17.93 17.05
C VAL A 111 -21.81 -19.11 16.80
N ASP A 112 -21.64 -19.99 17.78
CA ASP A 112 -20.81 -21.19 17.66
C ASP A 112 -21.49 -22.32 16.88
N ASP A 113 -20.83 -23.47 16.78
CA ASP A 113 -21.30 -24.68 16.10
C ASP A 113 -22.48 -25.37 16.80
N GLU A 114 -22.83 -24.94 18.01
CA GLU A 114 -23.95 -25.48 18.80
C GLU A 114 -25.16 -24.54 18.85
N GLY A 115 -25.07 -23.37 18.19
CA GLY A 115 -26.15 -22.38 18.20
C GLY A 115 -26.13 -21.43 19.41
N ASN A 116 -25.02 -21.38 20.16
CA ASN A 116 -24.86 -20.47 21.28
C ASN A 116 -24.22 -19.15 20.86
N TYR A 117 -24.72 -18.05 21.42
CA TYR A 117 -24.15 -16.73 21.22
C TYR A 117 -22.73 -16.61 21.81
N ILE A 118 -21.79 -16.14 21.00
CA ILE A 118 -20.42 -15.86 21.44
C ILE A 118 -20.41 -14.48 22.13
N THR A 119 -20.33 -14.47 23.46
CA THR A 119 -20.28 -13.22 24.25
C THR A 119 -19.08 -12.35 23.84
N GLY A 120 -19.26 -11.03 23.74
CA GLY A 120 -18.21 -10.12 23.26
C GLY A 120 -18.18 -9.94 21.74
N SER A 121 -18.96 -10.72 20.98
CA SER A 121 -18.91 -10.70 19.51
C SER A 121 -19.82 -9.66 18.86
N VAL A 122 -20.58 -8.89 19.64
CA VAL A 122 -21.47 -7.89 19.06
C VAL A 122 -20.70 -6.73 18.48
N PHE A 123 -21.15 -6.29 17.30
CA PHE A 123 -20.66 -5.08 16.67
C PHE A 123 -21.84 -4.26 16.13
N VAL A 124 -21.77 -2.95 16.35
CA VAL A 124 -22.71 -1.96 15.83
C VAL A 124 -21.89 -0.83 15.21
N PRO A 125 -22.09 -0.43 13.94
CA PRO A 125 -21.43 0.73 13.39
C PRO A 125 -21.81 1.99 14.17
N LEU A 126 -20.82 2.79 14.59
CA LEU A 126 -21.05 4.05 15.32
C LEU A 126 -22.06 4.95 14.61
N LEU A 127 -22.04 4.94 13.27
CA LEU A 127 -22.97 5.69 12.43
C LEU A 127 -24.44 5.47 12.80
N MET A 128 -24.83 4.23 13.18
CA MET A 128 -26.21 3.92 13.56
C MET A 128 -26.64 4.64 14.85
N TYR A 129 -25.70 4.85 15.77
CA TYR A 129 -25.93 5.66 16.96
C TYR A 129 -25.98 7.15 16.62
N VAL A 130 -25.05 7.63 15.78
CA VAL A 130 -25.02 9.04 15.37
C VAL A 130 -26.30 9.46 14.70
N ILE A 131 -26.79 8.65 13.77
CA ILE A 131 -28.05 8.93 13.07
C ILE A 131 -29.21 9.03 14.05
N LYS A 132 -29.32 8.08 15.00
CA LYS A 132 -30.35 8.14 16.04
C LYS A 132 -30.31 9.45 16.80
N ARG A 133 -29.11 9.89 17.19
CA ARG A 133 -28.89 11.15 17.90
C ARG A 133 -29.26 12.37 17.06
N MET A 134 -28.91 12.37 15.77
CA MET A 134 -29.24 13.46 14.84
C MET A 134 -30.76 13.64 14.69
N ILE A 135 -31.52 12.56 14.65
CA ILE A 135 -32.99 12.59 14.58
C ILE A 135 -33.59 13.13 15.88
N GLN A 136 -33.03 12.73 17.04
CA GLN A 136 -33.57 13.07 18.35
C GLN A 136 -33.23 14.48 18.82
N ASN A 137 -32.09 15.05 18.41
CA ASN A 137 -31.63 16.37 18.82
C ASN A 137 -30.62 16.95 17.82
N THR A 138 -30.95 18.09 17.20
CA THR A 138 -30.12 18.76 16.18
C THR A 138 -28.93 19.57 16.71
N GLU A 139 -28.83 19.83 18.01
CA GLU A 139 -27.78 20.69 18.60
C GLU A 139 -26.57 19.94 19.21
N ASN A 140 -26.37 18.65 18.93
CA ASN A 140 -25.40 17.88 19.69
C ASN A 140 -23.91 18.12 19.32
N TYR A 141 -23.15 18.42 20.37
CA TYR A 141 -21.69 18.48 20.39
C TYR A 141 -21.07 17.08 20.25
N TYR A 142 -20.16 16.93 19.28
CA TYR A 142 -19.41 15.70 19.01
C TYR A 142 -18.41 15.31 20.12
N SER A 143 -18.18 16.17 21.12
CA SER A 143 -17.07 16.06 22.07
C SER A 143 -17.13 14.85 23.02
N ASN A 144 -18.27 14.14 23.12
CA ASN A 144 -18.42 12.93 23.94
C ASN A 144 -19.13 11.78 23.21
N LEU A 145 -19.23 11.86 21.88
CA LEU A 145 -20.05 10.94 21.08
C LEU A 145 -19.63 9.46 21.27
N LEU A 146 -18.32 9.19 21.26
CA LEU A 146 -17.76 7.84 21.40
C LEU A 146 -18.04 7.24 22.78
N VAL A 147 -17.84 8.01 23.85
CA VAL A 147 -18.11 7.55 25.22
C VAL A 147 -19.58 7.22 25.41
N GLN A 148 -20.48 8.04 24.85
CA GLN A 148 -21.91 7.77 24.91
C GLN A 148 -22.28 6.52 24.10
N PHE A 149 -21.72 6.37 22.91
CA PHE A 149 -21.91 5.18 22.07
C PHE A 149 -21.48 3.91 22.80
N GLU A 150 -20.27 3.89 23.36
CA GLU A 150 -19.76 2.75 24.13
C GLU A 150 -20.68 2.39 25.31
N GLY A 151 -21.23 3.40 25.99
CA GLY A 151 -22.22 3.19 27.05
C GLY A 151 -23.48 2.50 26.55
N GLN A 152 -24.06 2.97 25.43
CA GLN A 152 -25.24 2.34 24.83
C GLN A 152 -24.94 0.93 24.29
N LEU A 153 -23.76 0.73 23.70
CA LEU A 153 -23.32 -0.57 23.19
C LEU A 153 -23.20 -1.60 24.31
N LYS A 154 -22.63 -1.22 25.46
CA LYS A 154 -22.55 -2.10 26.63
C LYS A 154 -23.93 -2.50 27.15
N LEU A 155 -24.86 -1.55 27.27
CA LEU A 155 -26.23 -1.85 27.70
C LEU A 155 -26.94 -2.78 26.71
N PHE A 156 -26.79 -2.53 25.41
CA PHE A 156 -27.31 -3.41 24.36
C PHE A 156 -26.71 -4.82 24.50
N GLU A 157 -25.40 -4.94 24.68
CA GLU A 157 -24.71 -6.22 24.83
C GLU A 157 -25.17 -7.02 26.06
N GLU A 158 -25.43 -6.35 27.19
CA GLU A 158 -25.98 -7.00 28.38
C GLU A 158 -27.40 -7.54 28.14
N GLU A 159 -28.25 -6.79 27.45
CA GLU A 159 -29.64 -7.20 27.16
C GLU A 159 -29.72 -8.37 26.16
N ILE A 160 -28.91 -8.36 25.11
CA ILE A 160 -28.88 -9.47 24.14
C ILE A 160 -28.29 -10.74 24.77
N LYS A 161 -27.30 -10.60 25.66
CA LYS A 161 -26.68 -11.75 26.34
C LYS A 161 -27.73 -12.51 27.15
N ASN A 162 -28.58 -11.78 27.87
CA ASN A 162 -29.70 -12.37 28.60
C ASN A 162 -30.75 -12.95 27.67
N THR A 163 -30.95 -12.34 26.49
CA THR A 163 -31.93 -12.83 25.50
C THR A 163 -31.48 -14.13 24.84
N PHE A 164 -30.18 -14.32 24.61
CA PHE A 164 -29.60 -15.54 24.05
C PHE A 164 -29.17 -16.58 25.09
N ILE A 165 -29.64 -16.48 26.33
CA ILE A 165 -29.21 -17.40 27.41
C ILE A 165 -29.52 -18.87 27.12
N ASN A 166 -30.56 -19.14 26.32
CA ASN A 166 -30.99 -20.48 25.92
C ASN A 166 -30.64 -20.77 24.44
N GLY A 167 -29.60 -20.14 23.91
CA GLY A 167 -29.20 -20.23 22.50
C GLY A 167 -29.90 -19.21 21.61
N VAL A 168 -29.54 -19.24 20.32
CA VAL A 168 -30.09 -18.34 19.30
C VAL A 168 -31.32 -18.99 18.66
N THR A 169 -32.50 -18.48 18.99
CA THR A 169 -33.79 -18.93 18.42
C THR A 169 -34.44 -17.81 17.61
N SER A 170 -35.42 -18.14 16.75
CA SER A 170 -36.19 -17.12 16.02
C SER A 170 -36.82 -16.06 16.94
N GLU A 171 -37.42 -16.49 18.06
CA GLU A 171 -37.99 -15.59 19.07
C GLU A 171 -36.94 -14.67 19.70
N ALA A 172 -35.75 -15.20 19.99
CA ALA A 172 -34.65 -14.42 20.53
C ALA A 172 -34.12 -13.41 19.49
N LEU A 173 -34.02 -13.80 18.21
CA LEU A 173 -33.59 -12.92 17.12
C LEU A 173 -34.53 -11.73 16.93
N ILE A 174 -35.84 -11.99 16.89
CA ILE A 174 -36.88 -10.94 16.80
C ILE A 174 -36.77 -9.99 17.99
N LYS A 175 -36.64 -10.54 19.21
CA LYS A 175 -36.47 -9.73 20.41
C LYS A 175 -35.20 -8.88 20.34
N VAL A 176 -34.07 -9.43 19.89
CA VAL A 176 -32.82 -8.67 19.73
C VAL A 176 -32.96 -7.52 18.73
N GLN A 177 -33.70 -7.69 17.64
CA GLN A 177 -33.99 -6.60 16.70
C GLN A 177 -34.80 -5.46 17.37
N GLN A 178 -35.78 -5.79 18.21
CA GLN A 178 -36.53 -4.81 19.01
C GLN A 178 -35.64 -4.11 20.06
N ILE A 179 -34.72 -4.86 20.69
CA ILE A 179 -33.72 -4.30 21.60
C ILE A 179 -32.83 -3.30 20.83
N TYR A 180 -32.34 -3.67 19.65
CA TYR A 180 -31.49 -2.83 18.81
C TYR A 180 -32.15 -1.47 18.50
N GLN A 181 -33.43 -1.47 18.11
CA GLN A 181 -34.19 -0.26 17.81
C GLN A 181 -34.35 0.69 19.01
N ARG A 182 -34.17 0.21 20.26
CA ARG A 182 -34.16 1.08 21.46
C ARG A 182 -32.84 1.85 21.61
N TYR A 183 -31.72 1.29 21.18
CA TYR A 183 -30.39 1.89 21.33
C TYR A 183 -29.85 2.59 20.08
N PHE A 184 -30.15 2.05 18.89
CA PHE A 184 -29.58 2.47 17.62
C PHE A 184 -30.66 2.78 16.59
N TYR A 185 -30.25 3.35 15.45
CA TYR A 185 -31.15 3.61 14.34
C TYR A 185 -31.19 2.43 13.38
N GLN A 186 -32.37 2.14 12.86
CA GLN A 186 -32.58 1.17 11.79
C GLN A 186 -32.96 1.94 10.53
N VAL A 187 -32.18 1.79 9.46
CA VAL A 187 -32.33 2.60 8.24
C VAL A 187 -33.62 2.29 7.49
N GLU A 188 -34.02 1.02 7.48
CA GLU A 188 -35.25 0.54 6.87
C GLU A 188 -36.00 -0.40 7.79
N ASP A 189 -37.33 -0.40 7.70
CA ASP A 189 -38.17 -1.42 8.33
C ASP A 189 -38.27 -2.64 7.40
N ASN A 190 -37.17 -3.39 7.26
CA ASN A 190 -37.15 -4.63 6.49
C ASN A 190 -36.39 -5.76 7.22
N ASP A 191 -36.83 -6.98 6.98
CA ASP A 191 -36.30 -8.21 7.58
C ASP A 191 -35.26 -8.86 6.66
N ILE A 192 -34.32 -8.06 6.15
CA ILE A 192 -33.21 -8.57 5.35
C ILE A 192 -32.04 -8.87 6.28
N HIS A 193 -31.66 -10.15 6.36
CA HIS A 193 -30.57 -10.62 7.20
C HIS A 193 -29.63 -11.52 6.40
N TYR A 194 -28.35 -11.47 6.74
CA TYR A 194 -27.34 -12.34 6.14
C TYR A 194 -26.63 -13.16 7.22
N LEU A 195 -26.21 -14.35 6.84
CA LEU A 195 -25.39 -15.25 7.64
C LEU A 195 -24.09 -15.54 6.89
N GLU A 196 -22.95 -15.27 7.50
CA GLU A 196 -21.65 -15.76 7.03
C GLU A 196 -21.23 -17.01 7.81
N LEU A 197 -20.88 -18.04 7.05
CA LEU A 197 -20.33 -19.31 7.50
C LEU A 197 -18.80 -19.22 7.52
N LYS A 198 -18.16 -19.62 8.61
CA LYS A 198 -16.71 -19.67 8.75
C LYS A 198 -16.27 -21.06 9.19
N VAL A 199 -15.41 -21.69 8.40
CA VAL A 199 -14.75 -22.95 8.79
C VAL A 199 -13.36 -22.62 9.31
N VAL A 200 -13.11 -22.96 10.58
CA VAL A 200 -11.89 -22.64 11.31
C VAL A 200 -11.24 -23.91 11.85
N LYS A 201 -9.93 -23.85 12.15
CA LYS A 201 -9.26 -24.98 12.82
C LYS A 201 -9.70 -25.04 14.29
N ALA A 202 -10.01 -26.23 14.79
CA ALA A 202 -10.58 -26.45 16.11
C ALA A 202 -9.65 -26.03 17.27
N ASP A 203 -8.33 -26.07 17.05
CA ASP A 203 -7.30 -25.70 18.03
C ASP A 203 -7.05 -24.19 18.13
N LYS A 204 -7.63 -23.39 17.24
CA LYS A 204 -7.43 -21.93 17.19
C LYS A 204 -8.65 -21.19 17.72
N LYS A 205 -8.41 -20.24 18.64
CA LYS A 205 -9.41 -19.23 18.96
C LYS A 205 -9.73 -18.42 17.71
N VAL A 206 -11.01 -18.34 17.36
CA VAL A 206 -11.45 -17.49 16.26
C VAL A 206 -11.44 -16.04 16.74
N PRO A 207 -10.66 -15.15 16.11
CA PRO A 207 -10.71 -13.75 16.45
C PRO A 207 -12.09 -13.19 16.10
N ILE A 208 -12.65 -12.40 17.02
CA ILE A 208 -13.85 -11.62 16.76
C ILE A 208 -13.58 -10.72 15.56
N GLN A 209 -14.51 -10.68 14.61
CA GLN A 209 -14.36 -9.89 13.40
C GLN A 209 -14.37 -8.40 13.76
N ASN A 210 -13.30 -7.70 13.38
CA ASN A 210 -13.24 -6.25 13.52
C ASN A 210 -13.76 -5.60 12.23
N PHE A 211 -14.89 -4.91 12.34
CA PHE A 211 -15.52 -4.17 11.24
C PHE A 211 -15.16 -2.69 11.21
N ASN A 212 -14.37 -2.22 12.19
CA ASN A 212 -13.88 -0.85 12.22
C ASN A 212 -12.90 -0.61 11.06
N SER A 213 -12.81 0.65 10.60
CA SER A 213 -11.81 1.06 9.63
C SER A 213 -10.39 0.68 10.09
N PHE A 214 -9.59 0.22 9.12
CA PHE A 214 -8.19 -0.15 9.29
C PHE A 214 -7.36 0.99 9.94
N TYR A 215 -7.68 2.24 9.62
CA TYR A 215 -6.91 3.41 10.06
C TYR A 215 -7.21 3.85 11.49
N LEU A 216 -8.33 3.41 12.09
CA LEU A 216 -8.79 3.95 13.37
C LEU A 216 -7.80 3.72 14.50
N ARG A 217 -7.25 2.51 14.60
CA ARG A 217 -6.27 2.19 15.64
C ARG A 217 -5.03 3.07 15.53
N ASP A 218 -4.56 3.34 14.32
CA ASP A 218 -3.40 4.18 14.08
C ASP A 218 -3.69 5.64 14.40
N LEU A 219 -4.89 6.15 14.03
CA LEU A 219 -5.32 7.49 14.38
C LEU A 219 -5.45 7.70 15.90
N VAL A 220 -5.98 6.71 16.63
CA VAL A 220 -6.01 6.73 18.10
C VAL A 220 -4.59 6.79 18.67
N ASN A 221 -3.70 5.91 18.20
CA ASN A 221 -2.30 5.91 18.63
C ASN A 221 -1.61 7.26 18.40
N ILE A 222 -1.86 7.89 17.26
CA ILE A 222 -1.30 9.22 16.93
C ILE A 222 -1.90 10.29 17.85
N LEU A 223 -3.21 10.28 18.09
CA LEU A 223 -3.87 11.24 18.97
C LEU A 223 -3.41 11.14 20.43
N GLU A 224 -3.07 9.94 20.90
CA GLU A 224 -2.54 9.70 22.26
C GLU A 224 -1.07 10.05 22.40
N LYS A 225 -0.23 9.63 21.44
CA LYS A 225 1.24 9.79 21.51
C LYS A 225 1.73 11.13 20.97
N GLY A 226 0.93 11.80 20.15
CA GLY A 226 1.30 12.98 19.38
C GLY A 226 1.79 12.65 17.97
N GLU A 227 1.69 13.63 17.08
CA GLU A 227 2.21 13.57 15.72
C GLU A 227 3.75 13.62 15.69
N ASN A 228 4.36 12.95 14.70
CA ASN A 228 5.76 13.16 14.38
C ASN A 228 5.93 14.33 13.39
N GLU A 229 7.18 14.73 13.14
CA GLU A 229 7.49 15.87 12.27
C GLU A 229 7.02 15.66 10.82
N ALA A 230 7.15 14.45 10.30
CA ALA A 230 6.67 14.12 8.96
C ALA A 230 5.15 14.33 8.83
N LEU A 231 4.34 13.80 9.76
CA LEU A 231 2.90 13.97 9.74
C LEU A 231 2.48 15.43 9.93
N ARG A 232 3.18 16.18 10.80
CA ARG A 232 2.99 17.63 10.96
C ARG A 232 3.23 18.35 9.64
N GLN A 233 4.36 18.07 8.97
CA GLN A 233 4.71 18.66 7.67
C GLN A 233 3.72 18.26 6.57
N PHE A 234 3.22 17.02 6.58
CA PHE A 234 2.20 16.57 5.64
C PHE A 234 0.89 17.37 5.77
N ILE A 235 0.43 17.58 7.01
CA ILE A 235 -0.86 18.27 7.28
C ILE A 235 -0.74 19.78 7.09
N GLN A 236 0.34 20.39 7.57
CA GLN A 236 0.52 21.85 7.52
C GLN A 236 1.07 22.32 6.16
N GLY A 237 1.78 21.45 5.45
CA GLY A 237 2.56 21.80 4.28
C GLY A 237 3.66 22.80 4.60
N VAL A 238 4.23 23.40 3.55
CA VAL A 238 5.17 24.52 3.67
C VAL A 238 4.43 25.86 3.65
N ASN A 239 4.96 26.83 4.42
CA ASN A 239 4.50 28.22 4.40
C ASN A 239 4.43 28.71 2.93
N THR A 240 3.32 29.32 2.56
CA THR A 240 3.06 29.84 1.21
C THR A 240 4.14 30.82 0.74
N GLU A 241 4.74 31.60 1.64
CA GLU A 241 5.83 32.54 1.31
C GLU A 241 7.13 31.83 0.90
N LYS A 242 7.31 30.56 1.28
CA LYS A 242 8.45 29.74 0.88
C LYS A 242 8.18 28.94 -0.40
N ARG A 243 6.97 29.05 -0.98
CA ARG A 243 6.63 28.34 -2.21
C ARG A 243 7.20 29.09 -3.41
N ILE A 244 7.80 28.34 -4.31
CA ILE A 244 8.28 28.83 -5.59
C ILE A 244 7.24 28.42 -6.63
N ASP A 245 6.66 29.39 -7.34
CA ASP A 245 5.87 29.09 -8.54
C ASP A 245 6.84 28.72 -9.67
N ILE A 246 6.77 27.47 -10.12
CA ILE A 246 7.68 26.94 -11.13
C ILE A 246 7.30 27.37 -12.54
N ASN A 247 6.01 27.69 -12.80
CA ASN A 247 5.53 28.00 -14.15
C ASN A 247 6.16 29.28 -14.71
N GLU A 248 6.53 30.21 -13.83
CA GLU A 248 7.15 31.49 -14.19
C GLU A 248 8.62 31.59 -13.76
N ASN A 249 9.22 30.50 -13.25
CA ASN A 249 10.58 30.51 -12.71
C ASN A 249 11.57 29.71 -13.56
N ARG A 250 11.89 30.25 -14.73
CA ARG A 250 12.91 29.71 -15.64
C ARG A 250 14.28 29.55 -14.98
N GLU A 251 14.69 30.52 -14.17
CA GLU A 251 16.00 30.52 -13.50
C GLU A 251 16.15 29.31 -12.58
N TYR A 252 15.10 28.98 -11.82
CA TYR A 252 15.08 27.81 -10.96
C TYR A 252 15.12 26.51 -11.77
N ILE A 253 14.33 26.40 -12.85
CA ILE A 253 14.35 25.24 -13.75
C ILE A 253 15.75 25.04 -14.33
N GLU A 254 16.39 26.10 -14.83
CA GLU A 254 17.75 26.03 -15.38
C GLU A 254 18.79 25.67 -14.32
N MET A 255 18.62 26.13 -13.07
CA MET A 255 19.49 25.79 -11.95
C MET A 255 19.37 24.32 -11.56
N ILE A 256 18.16 23.82 -11.32
CA ILE A 256 17.95 22.45 -10.82
C ILE A 256 18.23 21.39 -11.88
N LEU A 257 18.26 21.76 -13.16
CA LEU A 257 18.66 20.90 -14.28
C LEU A 257 20.15 20.97 -14.61
N GLN A 258 20.96 21.73 -13.84
CA GLN A 258 22.41 21.73 -14.02
C GLN A 258 23.00 20.33 -13.78
N PRO A 259 24.07 19.94 -14.50
CA PRO A 259 24.72 18.64 -14.36
C PRO A 259 25.06 18.25 -12.92
N SER A 260 25.40 19.22 -12.06
CA SER A 260 25.69 19.02 -10.64
C SER A 260 24.50 18.51 -9.80
N TYR A 261 23.26 18.68 -10.27
CA TYR A 261 22.03 18.23 -9.59
C TYR A 261 21.47 16.94 -10.19
N ILE A 262 22.07 16.40 -11.25
CA ILE A 262 21.65 15.13 -11.84
C ILE A 262 22.03 14.00 -10.86
N PRO A 263 21.11 13.06 -10.55
CA PRO A 263 21.41 11.92 -9.68
C PRO A 263 22.52 11.02 -10.24
N ASP A 264 23.20 10.29 -9.35
CA ASP A 264 24.26 9.36 -9.74
C ASP A 264 23.71 8.06 -10.35
N GLY A 265 22.50 7.67 -9.95
CA GLY A 265 21.75 6.59 -10.60
C GLY A 265 20.64 7.10 -11.51
N ARG A 266 20.47 6.42 -12.63
CA ARG A 266 19.33 6.55 -13.55
C ARG A 266 18.87 5.16 -13.91
N TRP A 267 17.56 4.93 -13.99
CA TRP A 267 17.07 3.65 -14.48
C TRP A 267 17.55 3.46 -15.93
N PRO A 268 18.03 2.27 -16.32
CA PRO A 268 18.55 2.04 -17.67
C PRO A 268 17.41 1.91 -18.71
N SER A 269 16.41 2.79 -18.66
CA SER A 269 15.29 2.81 -19.59
C SER A 269 15.71 3.16 -21.01
N PRO A 270 14.93 2.76 -22.02
CA PRO A 270 15.06 3.30 -23.37
C PRO A 270 15.00 4.83 -23.42
N VAL A 271 15.62 5.44 -24.43
CA VAL A 271 15.82 6.90 -24.53
C VAL A 271 14.49 7.62 -24.75
N GLU A 272 13.57 7.00 -25.48
CA GLU A 272 12.19 7.44 -25.67
C GLU A 272 11.39 7.51 -24.36
N HIS A 273 11.83 6.79 -23.33
CA HIS A 273 11.26 6.83 -21.98
C HIS A 273 11.99 7.77 -21.03
N ARG A 274 12.90 8.62 -21.53
CA ARG A 274 13.54 9.66 -20.71
C ARG A 274 12.48 10.55 -20.05
N LEU A 275 12.81 11.06 -18.87
CA LEU A 275 11.94 11.99 -18.16
C LEU A 275 11.71 13.24 -18.99
N SER A 276 10.45 13.68 -19.04
CA SER A 276 10.11 15.03 -19.51
C SER A 276 10.70 16.09 -18.58
N LEU A 277 10.75 17.34 -19.06
CA LEU A 277 11.36 18.47 -18.34
C LEU A 277 10.92 18.54 -16.86
N MET A 278 9.62 18.55 -16.61
CA MET A 278 9.08 18.70 -15.25
C MET A 278 9.25 17.44 -14.40
N GLN A 279 9.31 16.26 -15.02
CA GLN A 279 9.65 15.03 -14.30
C GLN A 279 11.12 15.06 -13.85
N GLN A 280 12.04 15.52 -14.71
CA GLN A 280 13.45 15.65 -14.34
C GLN A 280 13.65 16.71 -13.24
N VAL A 281 12.94 17.85 -13.33
CA VAL A 281 12.92 18.85 -12.26
C VAL A 281 12.48 18.21 -10.95
N ALA A 282 11.40 17.44 -10.94
CA ALA A 282 10.91 16.77 -9.74
C ALA A 282 11.91 15.75 -9.18
N VAL A 283 12.53 14.91 -10.02
CA VAL A 283 13.56 13.94 -9.57
C VAL A 283 14.75 14.66 -8.97
N ASN A 284 15.29 15.67 -9.65
CA ASN A 284 16.44 16.42 -9.15
C ASN A 284 16.08 17.14 -7.84
N GLN A 285 14.89 17.71 -7.71
CA GLN A 285 14.43 18.29 -6.45
C GLN A 285 14.35 17.26 -5.33
N ILE A 286 13.71 16.11 -5.56
CA ILE A 286 13.55 15.06 -4.55
C ILE A 286 14.91 14.58 -4.05
N LEU A 287 15.85 14.32 -4.96
CA LEU A 287 17.13 13.69 -4.63
C LEU A 287 18.20 14.67 -4.11
N ASN A 288 18.03 15.98 -4.33
CA ASN A 288 18.95 17.00 -3.81
C ASN A 288 18.34 17.82 -2.65
N SER A 289 17.13 17.49 -2.21
CA SER A 289 16.45 18.18 -1.11
C SER A 289 16.68 17.46 0.21
N ASN A 290 16.88 18.23 1.28
CA ASN A 290 16.89 17.72 2.65
C ASN A 290 15.48 17.64 3.27
N GLN A 291 14.42 17.74 2.46
CA GLN A 291 13.05 17.65 2.93
C GLN A 291 12.66 16.20 3.24
N GLN A 292 11.96 16.00 4.35
CA GLN A 292 11.45 14.68 4.74
C GLN A 292 10.30 14.22 3.84
N ILE A 293 9.56 15.16 3.25
CA ILE A 293 8.41 14.90 2.40
C ILE A 293 8.55 15.67 1.10
N SER A 294 8.37 14.95 -0.01
CA SER A 294 8.21 15.53 -1.34
C SER A 294 6.89 15.06 -1.93
N SER A 295 6.19 15.95 -2.62
CA SER A 295 4.93 15.64 -3.29
C SER A 295 5.05 15.94 -4.78
N VAL A 296 4.66 14.98 -5.61
CA VAL A 296 4.60 15.15 -7.07
C VAL A 296 3.17 14.94 -7.52
N ASN A 297 2.55 16.01 -8.02
CA ASN A 297 1.25 15.91 -8.67
C ASN A 297 1.45 15.54 -10.14
N GLY A 298 0.78 14.48 -10.58
CA GLY A 298 0.77 14.08 -11.99
C GLY A 298 -0.64 13.68 -12.40
N PRO A 299 -1.24 14.31 -13.42
CA PRO A 299 -2.47 13.83 -14.05
C PRO A 299 -2.37 12.36 -14.53
N PRO A 300 -3.49 11.72 -14.89
CA PRO A 300 -3.46 10.41 -15.54
C PRO A 300 -2.56 10.41 -16.80
N GLY A 301 -1.74 9.38 -16.98
CA GLY A 301 -0.85 9.24 -18.14
C GLY A 301 0.49 10.01 -18.07
N THR A 302 0.77 10.79 -17.03
CA THR A 302 2.02 11.60 -16.96
C THR A 302 3.25 10.85 -16.45
N GLY A 303 3.34 9.53 -16.66
CA GLY A 303 4.55 8.75 -16.36
C GLY A 303 5.04 8.78 -14.92
N LYS A 304 4.16 8.82 -13.90
CA LYS A 304 4.55 8.82 -12.47
C LYS A 304 5.43 7.61 -12.10
N THR A 305 5.14 6.44 -12.66
CA THR A 305 5.96 5.24 -12.46
C THR A 305 7.35 5.39 -13.07
N THR A 306 7.47 6.04 -14.23
CA THR A 306 8.77 6.31 -14.88
C THR A 306 9.64 7.20 -14.00
N LEU A 307 9.06 8.24 -13.39
CA LEU A 307 9.74 9.10 -12.43
C LEU A 307 10.29 8.31 -11.22
N LEU A 308 9.49 7.40 -10.67
CA LEU A 308 9.90 6.58 -9.52
C LEU A 308 11.06 5.64 -9.84
N LYS A 309 11.17 5.14 -11.08
CA LYS A 309 12.29 4.26 -11.47
C LYS A 309 13.64 4.95 -11.34
N ASP A 310 13.75 6.21 -11.74
CA ASP A 310 15.00 6.97 -11.59
C ASP A 310 15.34 7.25 -10.12
N VAL A 311 14.31 7.48 -9.29
CA VAL A 311 14.48 7.58 -7.83
C VAL A 311 15.00 6.26 -7.24
N PHE A 312 14.42 5.12 -7.64
CA PHE A 312 14.88 3.79 -7.19
C PHE A 312 16.31 3.51 -7.62
N ALA A 313 16.65 3.79 -8.89
CA ALA A 313 17.99 3.60 -9.40
C ALA A 313 19.02 4.43 -8.62
N ASN A 314 18.72 5.69 -8.31
CA ASN A 314 19.62 6.50 -7.50
C ASN A 314 19.78 5.94 -6.08
N ILE A 315 18.70 5.51 -5.42
CA ILE A 315 18.79 4.90 -4.08
C ILE A 315 19.64 3.62 -4.09
N VAL A 316 19.54 2.81 -5.15
CA VAL A 316 20.41 1.62 -5.33
C VAL A 316 21.88 2.02 -5.46
N VAL A 317 22.20 3.06 -6.24
CA VAL A 317 23.56 3.57 -6.40
C VAL A 317 24.10 4.16 -5.09
N GLU A 318 23.31 4.96 -4.37
CA GLU A 318 23.72 5.49 -3.06
C GLU A 318 23.97 4.36 -2.05
N ARG A 319 23.12 3.33 -2.05
CA ARG A 319 23.36 2.14 -1.23
C ARG A 319 24.65 1.44 -1.62
N ALA A 320 24.93 1.29 -2.91
CA ALA A 320 26.17 0.67 -3.39
C ALA A 320 27.42 1.42 -2.91
N LYS A 321 27.40 2.76 -2.85
CA LYS A 321 28.49 3.58 -2.28
C LYS A 321 28.79 3.24 -0.82
N GLU A 322 27.78 2.86 -0.04
CA GLU A 322 28.00 2.37 1.33
C GLU A 322 28.47 0.92 1.38
N ILE A 323 27.95 0.05 0.50
CA ILE A 323 28.35 -1.38 0.45
C ILE A 323 29.85 -1.50 0.14
N ILE A 324 30.37 -0.74 -0.83
CA ILE A 324 31.79 -0.82 -1.22
C ILE A 324 32.78 -0.36 -0.12
N LYS A 325 32.30 0.20 0.99
CA LYS A 325 33.14 0.55 2.14
C LYS A 325 33.49 -0.65 3.00
N PHE A 326 32.77 -1.77 2.85
CA PHE A 326 33.08 -3.01 3.56
C PHE A 326 34.24 -3.74 2.88
N LYS A 327 35.24 -4.12 3.68
CA LYS A 327 36.32 -4.99 3.19
C LYS A 327 35.80 -6.40 2.90
N ASP A 328 34.83 -6.84 3.69
CA ASP A 328 34.15 -8.12 3.55
C ASP A 328 32.64 -7.86 3.50
N PRO A 329 31.92 -8.25 2.43
CA PRO A 329 30.50 -7.95 2.27
C PRO A 329 29.64 -8.58 3.36
N THR A 330 30.10 -9.63 4.06
CA THR A 330 29.39 -10.23 5.19
C THR A 330 29.24 -9.26 6.36
N GLN A 331 30.11 -8.25 6.48
CA GLN A 331 30.03 -7.19 7.49
C GLN A 331 28.81 -6.28 7.31
N ALA A 332 28.16 -6.32 6.14
CA ALA A 332 26.88 -5.67 5.91
C ALA A 332 25.75 -6.24 6.78
N PHE A 333 25.93 -7.43 7.35
CA PHE A 333 24.92 -8.15 8.13
C PHE A 333 25.38 -8.33 9.58
N GLN A 334 24.49 -8.05 10.53
CA GLN A 334 24.72 -8.26 11.95
C GLN A 334 23.70 -9.26 12.47
N LYS A 335 24.15 -10.28 13.19
CA LYS A 335 23.25 -11.27 13.80
C LYS A 335 22.47 -10.60 14.94
N GLU A 336 21.16 -10.53 14.81
CA GLU A 336 20.26 -9.93 15.80
C GLU A 336 19.87 -10.96 16.87
N LYS A 337 19.33 -12.10 16.43
CA LYS A 337 18.84 -13.17 17.31
C LYS A 337 18.71 -14.48 16.55
N THR A 338 18.40 -15.56 17.26
CA THR A 338 17.98 -16.83 16.66
C THR A 338 16.56 -17.13 17.11
N ILE A 339 15.65 -17.35 16.17
CA ILE A 339 14.28 -17.77 16.47
C ILE A 339 14.16 -19.29 16.32
N LYS A 340 13.43 -19.93 17.22
CA LYS A 340 13.08 -21.35 17.10
C LYS A 340 11.66 -21.45 16.53
N VAL A 341 11.52 -22.10 15.39
CA VAL A 341 10.23 -22.45 14.79
C VAL A 341 10.23 -23.95 14.62
N ASP A 342 9.31 -24.62 15.31
CA ASP A 342 9.30 -26.07 15.49
C ASP A 342 10.66 -26.58 16.00
N ASP A 343 11.33 -27.50 15.29
CA ASP A 343 12.64 -28.02 15.66
C ASP A 343 13.82 -27.30 14.99
N TYR A 344 13.54 -26.25 14.22
CA TYR A 344 14.55 -25.51 13.45
C TYR A 344 14.93 -24.19 14.11
N HIS A 345 16.23 -23.87 14.05
CA HIS A 345 16.81 -22.63 14.55
C HIS A 345 17.18 -21.72 13.38
N TYR A 346 16.51 -20.57 13.30
CA TYR A 346 16.74 -19.60 12.23
C TYR A 346 17.50 -18.39 12.76
N PRO A 347 18.78 -18.20 12.39
CA PRO A 347 19.49 -16.96 12.70
C PRO A 347 18.88 -15.81 11.89
N ILE A 348 18.53 -14.74 12.60
CA ILE A 348 18.02 -13.50 12.03
C ILE A 348 19.17 -12.51 11.95
N TYR A 349 19.43 -12.03 10.73
CA TYR A 349 20.40 -10.99 10.47
C TYR A 349 19.69 -9.68 10.12
N ILE A 350 20.26 -8.59 10.57
CA ILE A 350 19.82 -7.23 10.26
C ILE A 350 20.92 -6.55 9.43
N LEU A 351 20.53 -5.66 8.51
CA LEU A 351 21.50 -4.87 7.76
C LEU A 351 22.23 -3.88 8.68
N SER A 352 23.47 -3.51 8.35
CA SER A 352 24.18 -2.44 9.05
C SER A 352 23.40 -1.12 8.97
N PRO A 353 23.49 -0.24 9.98
CA PRO A 353 22.71 1.01 10.02
C PRO A 353 22.84 1.87 8.76
N ASN A 354 24.06 2.03 8.23
CA ASN A 354 24.33 2.82 7.02
C ASN A 354 23.59 2.29 5.78
N LEU A 355 23.36 0.98 5.69
CA LEU A 355 22.61 0.40 4.57
C LEU A 355 21.10 0.53 4.74
N ARG A 356 20.60 0.63 5.98
CA ARG A 356 19.15 0.74 6.24
C ARG A 356 18.58 2.08 5.78
N GLU A 357 19.38 3.14 5.76
CA GLU A 357 18.96 4.47 5.29
C GLU A 357 18.48 4.45 3.83
N TYR A 358 18.92 3.46 3.05
CA TYR A 358 18.53 3.27 1.64
C TYR A 358 17.46 2.20 1.45
N SER A 359 16.75 1.81 2.51
CA SER A 359 15.61 0.91 2.42
C SER A 359 14.41 1.65 1.81
N MET A 360 13.72 1.00 0.88
CA MET A 360 12.56 1.58 0.19
C MET A 360 11.29 0.84 0.59
N VAL A 361 10.23 1.59 0.89
CA VAL A 361 8.87 1.06 1.05
C VAL A 361 7.99 1.77 0.04
N VAL A 362 7.41 0.99 -0.87
CA VAL A 362 6.44 1.47 -1.86
C VAL A 362 5.05 1.01 -1.42
N ALA A 363 4.15 1.97 -1.22
CA ALA A 363 2.78 1.69 -0.81
C ALA A 363 1.78 2.41 -1.71
N SER A 364 0.61 1.83 -1.89
CA SER A 364 -0.52 2.42 -2.61
C SER A 364 -1.82 1.89 -2.02
N SER A 365 -2.87 2.71 -2.04
CA SER A 365 -4.24 2.27 -1.74
C SER A 365 -4.84 1.39 -2.85
N ASN A 366 -4.17 1.30 -4.00
CA ASN A 366 -4.52 0.39 -5.09
C ASN A 366 -3.50 -0.75 -5.19
N ASN A 367 -3.89 -1.94 -4.75
CA ASN A 367 -3.05 -3.15 -4.81
C ASN A 367 -2.54 -3.43 -6.24
N GLY A 368 -3.37 -3.19 -7.26
CA GLY A 368 -2.98 -3.38 -8.66
C GLY A 368 -1.84 -2.46 -9.09
N ALA A 369 -1.73 -1.26 -8.53
CA ALA A 369 -0.63 -0.35 -8.83
C ALA A 369 0.71 -0.87 -8.28
N VAL A 370 0.73 -1.38 -7.05
CA VAL A 370 1.94 -1.96 -6.44
C VAL A 370 2.35 -3.25 -7.16
N GLU A 371 1.37 -4.08 -7.51
CA GLU A 371 1.58 -5.31 -8.28
C GLU A 371 2.19 -5.01 -9.66
N ASN A 372 1.64 -4.03 -10.39
CA ASN A 372 2.17 -3.65 -11.71
C ASN A 372 3.62 -3.14 -11.63
N ILE A 373 3.93 -2.25 -10.67
CA ILE A 373 5.31 -1.78 -10.47
C ILE A 373 6.24 -2.97 -10.18
N SER A 374 5.83 -3.87 -9.28
CA SER A 374 6.64 -5.04 -8.90
C SER A 374 6.83 -6.03 -10.05
N LYS A 375 5.88 -6.10 -10.98
CA LYS A 375 5.97 -6.94 -12.20
C LYS A 375 6.78 -6.29 -13.31
N ASP A 376 6.80 -4.96 -13.39
CA ASP A 376 7.47 -4.27 -14.49
C ASP A 376 8.99 -4.26 -14.31
N LEU A 377 9.50 -3.93 -13.12
CA LEU A 377 10.94 -3.74 -12.89
C LEU A 377 11.85 -4.89 -13.39
N PRO A 378 11.49 -6.19 -13.27
CA PRO A 378 12.34 -7.29 -13.75
C PRO A 378 12.28 -7.56 -15.26
N LYS A 379 11.34 -6.95 -16.00
CA LYS A 379 11.12 -7.27 -17.42
C LYS A 379 12.23 -6.73 -18.30
N GLU A 380 12.69 -7.55 -19.24
CA GLU A 380 13.78 -7.22 -20.17
C GLU A 380 13.50 -5.91 -20.93
N LYS A 381 12.27 -5.74 -21.43
CA LYS A 381 11.84 -4.53 -22.18
C LYS A 381 11.92 -3.21 -21.40
N GLU A 382 12.07 -3.26 -20.08
CA GLU A 382 12.21 -2.05 -19.25
C GLU A 382 13.65 -1.52 -19.23
N VAL A 383 14.60 -2.31 -19.75
CA VAL A 383 16.04 -2.03 -19.75
C VAL A 383 16.59 -2.13 -21.19
N ILE A 384 16.27 -3.21 -21.89
CA ILE A 384 16.76 -3.46 -23.24
C ILE A 384 15.90 -2.72 -24.27
N ARG A 385 16.59 -2.05 -25.19
CA ARG A 385 16.01 -1.22 -26.24
C ARG A 385 15.76 -2.09 -27.47
N THR A 386 14.50 -2.47 -27.70
CA THR A 386 14.11 -3.10 -28.97
C THR A 386 13.81 -2.01 -29.99
N SER A 387 14.73 -1.75 -30.91
CA SER A 387 14.42 -0.90 -32.06
C SER A 387 13.38 -1.59 -32.94
N ASN A 388 12.40 -0.84 -33.44
CA ASN A 388 11.53 -1.30 -34.54
C ASN A 388 12.26 -1.29 -35.89
N GLU A 389 13.52 -0.85 -35.90
CA GLU A 389 14.41 -0.82 -37.05
C GLU A 389 15.14 -2.16 -37.19
N LYS A 390 15.43 -2.57 -38.42
CA LYS A 390 16.08 -3.87 -38.70
C LYS A 390 17.46 -4.03 -38.05
N GLU A 391 18.09 -2.93 -37.64
CA GLU A 391 19.36 -2.92 -36.89
C GLU A 391 19.23 -1.95 -35.70
N PRO A 392 19.64 -2.35 -34.47
CA PRO A 392 19.69 -1.45 -33.32
C PRO A 392 20.75 -0.38 -33.54
N ASN A 393 20.51 0.83 -33.04
CA ASN A 393 21.57 1.85 -33.05
C ASN A 393 22.75 1.40 -32.15
N TYR A 394 23.94 1.93 -32.42
CA TYR A 394 25.18 1.53 -31.72
C TYR A 394 25.06 1.53 -30.19
N TYR A 395 24.41 2.53 -29.60
CA TYR A 395 24.27 2.60 -28.15
C TYR A 395 23.28 1.55 -27.64
N ASP A 396 22.20 1.28 -28.36
CA ASP A 396 21.22 0.27 -27.96
C ASP A 396 21.84 -1.14 -27.97
N ALA A 397 22.71 -1.43 -28.94
CA ALA A 397 23.47 -2.68 -28.98
C ALA A 397 24.41 -2.82 -27.77
N LEU A 398 25.17 -1.78 -27.44
CA LEU A 398 26.05 -1.77 -26.26
C LEU A 398 25.26 -1.95 -24.95
N TYR A 399 24.10 -1.29 -24.82
CA TYR A 399 23.26 -1.44 -23.64
C TYR A 399 22.67 -2.84 -23.51
N ALA A 400 22.28 -3.46 -24.63
CA ALA A 400 21.77 -4.83 -24.63
C ALA A 400 22.85 -5.85 -24.25
N GLU A 401 24.08 -5.67 -24.75
CA GLU A 401 25.24 -6.48 -24.38
C GLU A 401 25.53 -6.34 -22.88
N GLU A 402 25.68 -5.11 -22.38
CA GLU A 402 25.92 -4.85 -20.95
C GLU A 402 24.79 -5.41 -20.06
N ALA A 403 23.52 -5.24 -20.46
CA ALA A 403 22.39 -5.75 -19.69
C ALA A 403 22.38 -7.29 -19.63
N SER A 404 22.85 -7.95 -20.70
CA SER A 404 22.98 -9.41 -20.73
C SER A 404 24.18 -9.89 -19.90
N GLU A 405 25.28 -9.14 -19.87
CA GLU A 405 26.45 -9.48 -19.05
C GLU A 405 26.19 -9.29 -17.55
N LEU A 406 25.35 -8.31 -17.19
CA LEU A 406 24.96 -8.00 -15.81
C LEU A 406 23.68 -8.73 -15.36
N GLU A 407 23.18 -9.66 -16.16
CA GLU A 407 21.99 -10.44 -15.87
C GLU A 407 22.18 -11.27 -14.59
N MET A 408 21.39 -10.98 -13.55
CA MET A 408 21.43 -11.71 -12.28
C MET A 408 20.08 -12.33 -11.96
N TYR A 409 20.05 -13.67 -11.86
CA TYR A 409 18.87 -14.46 -11.49
C TYR A 409 17.63 -14.19 -12.37
N SER A 410 17.81 -13.96 -13.67
CA SER A 410 16.72 -13.77 -14.64
C SER A 410 15.72 -14.93 -14.65
N SER A 411 16.21 -16.18 -14.64
CA SER A 411 15.36 -17.38 -14.63
C SER A 411 14.41 -17.40 -13.43
N VAL A 412 14.88 -16.94 -12.26
CA VAL A 412 14.06 -16.79 -11.06
C VAL A 412 13.00 -15.71 -11.25
N ALA A 413 13.36 -14.57 -11.85
CA ALA A 413 12.41 -13.52 -12.17
C ALA A 413 11.35 -13.98 -13.18
N GLN A 414 11.75 -14.76 -14.18
CA GLN A 414 10.85 -15.37 -15.17
C GLN A 414 9.89 -16.36 -14.52
N ASP A 415 10.36 -17.25 -13.63
CA ASP A 415 9.52 -18.18 -12.86
C ASP A 415 8.44 -17.45 -12.03
N LEU A 416 8.78 -16.26 -11.49
CA LEU A 416 7.85 -15.41 -10.73
C LEU A 416 6.82 -14.70 -11.60
N LEU A 417 7.19 -14.28 -12.81
CA LEU A 417 6.33 -13.49 -13.69
C LEU A 417 5.51 -14.34 -14.68
N GLY A 418 6.03 -15.51 -15.06
CA GLY A 418 5.47 -16.43 -16.04
C GLY A 418 6.42 -16.64 -17.23
N ASP A 419 6.43 -17.86 -17.78
CA ASP A 419 7.44 -18.33 -18.73
C ASP A 419 7.47 -17.54 -20.05
N GLU A 420 6.35 -16.92 -20.44
CA GLU A 420 6.28 -16.08 -21.65
C GLU A 420 6.92 -14.69 -21.48
N ILE A 421 7.32 -14.31 -20.26
CA ILE A 421 7.87 -12.99 -19.97
C ILE A 421 9.39 -13.08 -19.88
N LYS A 422 10.09 -12.43 -20.81
CA LYS A 422 11.54 -12.25 -20.72
C LYS A 422 11.92 -11.24 -19.64
N THR A 423 12.96 -11.55 -18.89
CA THR A 423 13.44 -10.78 -17.74
C THR A 423 14.94 -10.55 -17.80
N TRP A 424 15.40 -9.36 -17.37
CA TRP A 424 16.84 -9.03 -17.33
C TRP A 424 17.49 -9.37 -15.98
N GLY A 425 16.70 -9.64 -14.94
CA GLY A 425 17.21 -10.00 -13.62
C GLY A 425 16.18 -9.87 -12.51
N LEU A 426 16.48 -10.47 -11.36
CA LEU A 426 15.62 -10.42 -10.18
C LEU A 426 15.75 -9.07 -9.46
N PHE A 427 14.88 -8.12 -9.82
CA PHE A 427 14.78 -6.83 -9.13
C PHE A 427 13.67 -6.81 -8.06
N SER A 428 12.53 -7.44 -8.35
CA SER A 428 11.36 -7.47 -7.48
C SER A 428 10.50 -8.72 -7.70
N GLY A 429 9.73 -9.10 -6.69
CA GLY A 429 8.74 -10.17 -6.75
C GLY A 429 7.40 -9.71 -6.17
N VAL A 430 6.30 -10.23 -6.71
CA VAL A 430 4.97 -9.85 -6.26
C VAL A 430 4.61 -10.64 -5.01
N LEU A 431 4.25 -9.94 -3.94
CA LEU A 431 3.72 -10.52 -2.70
C LEU A 431 2.25 -10.08 -2.49
N GLY A 432 1.80 -9.98 -1.24
CA GLY A 432 0.46 -9.50 -0.89
C GLY A 432 -0.53 -10.64 -0.69
N LYS A 433 -1.38 -10.95 -1.68
CA LYS A 433 -2.37 -12.03 -1.55
C LYS A 433 -1.68 -13.38 -1.32
N SER A 434 -2.34 -14.27 -0.57
CA SER A 434 -1.76 -15.56 -0.15
C SER A 434 -1.25 -16.41 -1.32
N GLU A 435 -1.92 -16.33 -2.47
CA GLU A 435 -1.47 -16.99 -3.71
C GLU A 435 -0.11 -16.45 -4.20
N ASN A 436 0.09 -15.12 -4.20
CA ASN A 436 1.36 -14.52 -4.58
C ASN A 436 2.47 -14.91 -3.61
N ILE A 437 2.19 -14.88 -2.30
CA ILE A 437 3.15 -15.30 -1.28
C ILE A 437 3.52 -16.79 -1.46
N TYR A 438 2.53 -17.64 -1.73
CA TYR A 438 2.75 -19.06 -2.00
C TYR A 438 3.62 -19.25 -3.24
N ASN A 439 3.30 -18.60 -4.35
CA ASN A 439 4.06 -18.69 -5.60
C ASN A 439 5.49 -18.20 -5.41
N PHE A 440 5.68 -17.05 -4.76
CA PHE A 440 7.00 -16.53 -4.40
C PHE A 440 7.79 -17.53 -3.56
N GLY A 441 7.15 -18.11 -2.53
CA GLY A 441 7.75 -19.14 -1.69
C GLY A 441 8.12 -20.41 -2.47
N GLN A 442 7.30 -20.85 -3.43
CA GLN A 442 7.66 -21.97 -4.29
C GLN A 442 8.90 -21.63 -5.11
N THR A 443 8.94 -20.51 -5.82
CA THR A 443 10.11 -20.11 -6.63
C THR A 443 11.39 -19.92 -5.80
N LEU A 444 11.26 -19.48 -4.54
CA LEU A 444 12.39 -19.37 -3.61
C LEU A 444 13.08 -20.72 -3.36
N TYR A 445 12.29 -21.79 -3.20
CA TYR A 445 12.76 -23.12 -2.80
C TYR A 445 12.77 -24.18 -3.92
N LYS A 446 11.99 -24.00 -5.00
CA LYS A 446 11.73 -24.98 -6.05
C LYS A 446 11.57 -24.27 -7.42
N SER A 447 12.25 -24.75 -8.45
CA SER A 447 12.01 -24.29 -9.83
C SER A 447 10.77 -24.96 -10.43
N LYS A 448 10.13 -24.32 -11.41
CA LYS A 448 8.97 -24.91 -12.12
C LYS A 448 9.35 -26.01 -13.13
N GLU A 449 10.50 -25.91 -13.80
CA GLU A 449 10.93 -26.90 -14.80
C GLU A 449 12.47 -27.01 -14.84
N ASN A 450 13.04 -28.08 -14.28
CA ASN A 450 14.47 -28.47 -14.38
C ASN A 450 15.56 -27.43 -13.98
N GLY A 451 15.16 -26.28 -13.43
CA GLY A 451 16.06 -25.25 -12.90
C GLY A 451 16.43 -25.46 -11.43
N LYS A 452 17.18 -24.50 -10.88
CA LYS A 452 17.51 -24.43 -9.45
C LYS A 452 16.66 -23.34 -8.83
N GLY A 453 16.04 -23.61 -7.68
CA GLY A 453 15.35 -22.56 -6.91
C GLY A 453 16.32 -21.45 -6.51
N PHE A 454 15.82 -20.25 -6.22
CA PHE A 454 16.70 -19.10 -5.95
C PHE A 454 17.72 -19.36 -4.83
N ILE A 455 17.30 -19.98 -3.72
CA ILE A 455 18.21 -20.33 -2.62
C ILE A 455 19.33 -21.26 -3.09
N GLN A 456 19.01 -22.26 -3.91
CA GLN A 456 20.01 -23.20 -4.41
C GLN A 456 21.04 -22.50 -5.32
N GLN A 457 20.60 -21.55 -6.15
CA GLN A 457 21.53 -20.73 -6.96
C GLN A 457 22.49 -19.93 -6.04
N LEU A 458 21.97 -19.30 -4.99
CA LEU A 458 22.78 -18.57 -4.01
C LEU A 458 23.76 -19.46 -3.24
N GLU A 459 23.33 -20.67 -2.85
CA GLU A 459 24.18 -21.63 -2.15
C GLU A 459 25.38 -22.03 -3.00
N GLU A 460 25.16 -22.38 -4.27
CA GLU A 460 26.24 -22.75 -5.20
C GLU A 460 27.16 -21.58 -5.52
N GLU A 461 26.62 -20.38 -5.72
CA GLU A 461 27.43 -19.18 -5.92
C GLU A 461 28.28 -18.87 -4.69
N SER A 462 27.75 -19.08 -3.48
CA SER A 462 28.50 -18.86 -2.24
C SER A 462 29.70 -19.78 -2.07
N GLU A 463 29.73 -20.94 -2.73
CA GLU A 463 30.88 -21.85 -2.75
C GLU A 463 32.01 -21.37 -3.67
N ILE A 464 31.68 -20.53 -4.66
CA ILE A 464 32.62 -20.09 -5.72
C ILE A 464 33.06 -18.64 -5.51
N ILE A 465 32.19 -17.78 -4.97
CA ILE A 465 32.49 -16.36 -4.73
C ILE A 465 33.55 -16.21 -3.65
N THR A 466 34.60 -15.47 -3.98
CA THR A 466 35.72 -15.17 -3.09
C THR A 466 35.80 -13.68 -2.73
N LEU A 467 36.63 -13.35 -1.75
CA LEU A 467 36.96 -11.95 -1.44
C LEU A 467 37.67 -11.25 -2.61
N GLU A 468 38.37 -11.97 -3.48
CA GLU A 468 38.95 -11.38 -4.70
C GLU A 468 37.87 -10.94 -5.69
N ASN A 469 36.79 -11.73 -5.83
CA ASN A 469 35.63 -11.33 -6.63
C ASN A 469 34.99 -10.05 -6.07
N TRP A 470 34.90 -9.93 -4.75
CA TRP A 470 34.42 -8.73 -4.08
C TRP A 470 35.33 -7.52 -4.33
N GLU A 471 36.65 -7.67 -4.17
CA GLU A 471 37.62 -6.60 -4.43
C GLU A 471 37.56 -6.11 -5.89
N ASN A 472 37.38 -7.02 -6.85
CA ASN A 472 37.19 -6.67 -8.25
C ASN A 472 35.88 -5.90 -8.47
N ALA A 473 34.75 -6.37 -7.92
CA ALA A 473 33.46 -5.67 -8.02
C ALA A 473 33.51 -4.25 -7.40
N VAL A 474 34.19 -4.09 -6.27
CA VAL A 474 34.43 -2.78 -5.63
C VAL A 474 35.22 -1.87 -6.57
N LYS A 475 36.30 -2.39 -7.17
CA LYS A 475 37.16 -1.64 -8.09
C LYS A 475 36.39 -1.23 -9.35
N ASP A 476 35.60 -2.13 -9.93
CA ASP A 476 34.81 -1.86 -11.12
C ASP A 476 33.76 -0.77 -10.87
N PHE A 477 33.03 -0.87 -9.75
CA PHE A 477 32.09 0.18 -9.34
C PHE A 477 32.80 1.53 -9.14
N GLN A 478 33.93 1.56 -8.44
CA GLN A 478 34.70 2.80 -8.21
C GLN A 478 35.19 3.43 -9.53
N ASN A 479 35.66 2.62 -10.47
CA ASN A 479 36.11 3.09 -11.78
C ASN A 479 34.97 3.73 -12.58
N VAL A 480 33.81 3.06 -12.63
CA VAL A 480 32.61 3.56 -13.32
C VAL A 480 32.11 4.83 -12.64
N PHE A 481 32.03 4.84 -11.31
CA PHE A 481 31.56 5.98 -10.54
C PHE A 481 32.45 7.22 -10.74
N GLU A 482 33.78 7.07 -10.71
CA GLU A 482 34.71 8.16 -10.98
C GLU A 482 34.65 8.65 -12.43
N SER A 483 34.40 7.75 -13.40
CA SER A 483 34.17 8.13 -14.80
C SER A 483 32.91 9.01 -14.94
N ILE A 484 31.81 8.61 -14.30
CA ILE A 484 30.55 9.39 -14.29
C ILE A 484 30.77 10.75 -13.62
N ARG A 485 31.45 10.78 -12.47
CA ARG A 485 31.75 12.02 -11.74
C ARG A 485 32.54 13.00 -12.61
N LYS A 486 33.61 12.53 -13.27
CA LYS A 486 34.41 13.37 -14.19
C LYS A 486 33.57 13.93 -15.33
N LYS A 487 32.72 13.11 -15.96
CA LYS A 487 31.81 13.56 -17.01
C LYS A 487 30.83 14.62 -16.51
N LYS A 488 30.27 14.47 -15.30
CA LYS A 488 29.41 15.49 -14.69
C LYS A 488 30.16 16.80 -14.43
N GLU A 489 31.38 16.73 -13.91
CA GLU A 489 32.24 17.90 -13.68
C GLU A 489 32.57 18.64 -15.00
N GLU A 490 32.87 17.90 -16.07
CA GLU A 490 33.11 18.45 -17.41
C GLU A 490 31.86 19.14 -17.98
N LEU A 491 30.70 18.48 -17.88
CA LEU A 491 29.42 19.05 -18.31
C LEU A 491 29.06 20.31 -17.51
N GLN A 492 29.34 20.32 -16.21
CA GLN A 492 29.10 21.49 -15.38
C GLN A 492 30.00 22.67 -15.79
N LYS A 493 31.28 22.42 -16.07
CA LYS A 493 32.20 23.44 -16.60
C LYS A 493 31.70 23.99 -17.93
N PHE A 494 31.25 23.12 -18.83
CA PHE A 494 30.66 23.53 -20.11
C PHE A 494 29.44 24.42 -19.90
N SER A 495 28.51 24.02 -19.02
CA SER A 495 27.30 24.81 -18.74
C SER A 495 27.61 26.19 -18.16
N ASN A 496 28.57 26.27 -17.21
CA ASN A 496 29.02 27.53 -16.64
C ASN A 496 29.63 28.46 -17.70
N ASN A 497 30.48 27.92 -18.58
CA ASN A 497 31.08 28.68 -19.68
C ASN A 497 30.03 29.18 -20.67
N TYR A 498 29.07 28.32 -21.02
CA TYR A 498 27.98 28.68 -21.93
C TYR A 498 27.12 29.82 -21.36
N LYS A 499 26.76 29.76 -20.07
CA LYS A 499 26.02 30.83 -19.38
C LYS A 499 26.82 32.15 -19.34
N GLY A 500 28.13 32.07 -19.08
CA GLY A 500 29.02 33.24 -19.13
C GLY A 500 29.06 33.89 -20.51
N ASN A 501 29.17 33.07 -21.57
CA ASN A 501 29.19 33.56 -22.95
C ASN A 501 27.87 34.22 -23.37
N LEU A 502 26.72 33.66 -22.97
CA LEU A 502 25.41 34.29 -23.21
C LEU A 502 25.32 35.66 -22.54
N SER A 503 25.73 35.78 -21.27
CA SER A 503 25.72 37.05 -20.55
C SER A 503 26.63 38.11 -21.19
N LEU A 504 27.79 37.69 -21.71
CA LEU A 504 28.70 38.56 -22.46
C LEU A 504 28.07 39.02 -23.79
N SER A 505 27.41 38.10 -24.51
CA SER A 505 26.71 38.41 -25.76
C SER A 505 25.59 39.44 -25.54
N ASP A 506 24.73 39.23 -24.54
CA ASP A 506 23.65 40.16 -24.19
C ASP A 506 24.19 41.55 -23.80
N SER A 507 25.32 41.58 -23.09
CA SER A 507 25.99 42.83 -22.70
C SER A 507 26.57 43.57 -23.90
N LEU A 508 27.10 42.84 -24.89
CA LEU A 508 27.61 43.40 -26.14
C LEU A 508 26.46 43.95 -27.01
N GLU A 509 25.33 43.24 -27.12
CA GLU A 509 24.15 43.73 -27.84
C GLU A 509 23.60 45.02 -27.22
N LYS A 510 23.42 45.06 -25.90
CA LYS A 510 22.99 46.28 -25.19
C LYS A 510 23.93 47.45 -25.41
N LYS A 511 25.25 47.23 -25.39
CA LYS A 511 26.23 48.28 -25.70
C LYS A 511 26.15 48.74 -27.16
N LYS A 512 25.91 47.83 -28.10
CA LYS A 512 25.73 48.15 -29.52
C LYS A 512 24.49 49.01 -29.73
N GLU A 513 23.36 48.68 -29.09
CA GLU A 513 22.15 49.49 -29.10
C GLU A 513 22.36 50.88 -28.50
N GLN A 514 23.10 50.98 -27.38
CA GLN A 514 23.44 52.27 -26.79
C GLN A 514 24.28 53.14 -27.74
N ILE A 515 25.26 52.56 -28.45
CA ILE A 515 26.07 53.30 -29.42
C ILE A 515 25.20 53.83 -30.57
N LEU A 516 24.25 53.02 -31.06
CA LEU A 516 23.32 53.39 -32.14
C LEU A 516 22.29 54.46 -31.74
N ILE A 517 22.10 54.74 -30.46
CA ILE A 517 21.23 55.83 -29.95
C ILE A 517 22.00 57.16 -29.88
N PHE A 518 23.34 57.13 -29.89
CA PHE A 518 24.20 58.32 -29.85
C PHE A 518 24.74 58.74 -31.23
N GLU A 519 24.46 57.98 -32.28
CA GLU A 519 24.57 58.39 -33.70
C GLU A 519 23.22 58.90 -34.20
#